data_AF-A0A397AQQ8-F1
#
_entry.id   AF-A0A397AQQ8-F1
#
_cell.length_a   1.000
_cell.length_b   1.000
_cell.length_c   1.000
_cell.angle_alpha   90.00
_cell.angle_beta   90.00
_cell.angle_gamma   90.00
#
_symmetry.space_group_name_H-M   'P 1'
#
loop_
_entity.id
_entity.type
_entity.pdbx_description
1 polymer ?
#
loop_
_entity_poly.entity_id
_entity_poly.type
_entity_poly.pdbx_seq_one_letter_code
_entity_poly.pdbx_strand_id
1 'polypeptide(L)'
;MTAAQAIVLMESCGDMHETKRVGAVAKVLPQLTSVKEAQNLVKRVLSMSERFSLRIRLGALYFPLLGLPTNHYALDLSKQIDRQALIKLAEVAQAEKQFSKSRSGRGDTSQHGNWENFRNEWLDGKATILTSHFFQTMPQKGKLEFDYVSTSRPTRGTKPMSDRRYQQLVAQIARDSRTELRLPDRSMAGSRRRRSVGDRWELVRNAVRFRKFKKWIRDVKMVGPQRLCRAPPKEM
;
A
#
# COMPACT_ATOMS: atom_id res chain seq x y z
N MET A 1 8.00 -0.99 -20.31
CA MET A 1 9.26 -0.25 -20.03
C MET A 1 9.97 -0.89 -18.84
N THR A 2 11.30 -1.01 -18.87
CA THR A 2 12.11 -1.53 -17.74
C THR A 2 12.53 -0.41 -16.79
N ALA A 3 12.95 -0.72 -15.54
CA ALA A 3 13.44 0.32 -14.63
C ALA A 3 14.73 0.98 -15.17
N ALA A 4 15.61 0.22 -15.83
CA ALA A 4 16.83 0.77 -16.40
C ALA A 4 16.54 1.84 -17.46
N GLN A 5 15.60 1.56 -18.38
CA GLN A 5 15.15 2.54 -19.37
C GLN A 5 14.54 3.78 -18.72
N ALA A 6 13.71 3.58 -17.69
CA ALA A 6 13.11 4.67 -16.94
C ALA A 6 14.14 5.52 -16.19
N ILE A 7 15.18 4.90 -15.60
CA ILE A 7 16.27 5.61 -14.90
C ILE A 7 17.05 6.46 -15.90
N VAL A 8 17.45 5.89 -17.05
CA VAL A 8 18.17 6.64 -18.11
C VAL A 8 17.33 7.82 -18.59
N LEU A 9 16.01 7.64 -18.77
CA LEU A 9 15.11 8.73 -19.14
C LEU A 9 15.07 9.83 -18.07
N MET A 10 15.04 9.46 -16.78
CA MET A 10 15.09 10.43 -15.68
C MET A 10 16.43 11.16 -15.59
N GLU A 11 17.55 10.46 -15.82
CA GLU A 11 18.91 11.03 -15.82
C GLU A 11 19.13 11.96 -17.02
N SER A 12 18.58 11.62 -18.20
CA SER A 12 18.65 12.47 -19.40
C SER A 12 17.92 13.81 -19.24
N CYS A 13 17.00 13.90 -18.28
CA CYS A 13 16.26 15.12 -17.96
C CYS A 13 17.00 16.07 -17.00
N GLY A 14 18.23 15.74 -16.57
CA GLY A 14 19.07 16.55 -15.68
C GLY A 14 18.55 16.67 -14.25
N ASP A 15 19.15 17.57 -13.47
CA ASP A 15 18.73 17.82 -12.08
C ASP A 15 17.36 18.51 -12.04
N MET A 16 16.32 17.69 -11.88
CA MET A 16 14.95 18.17 -11.72
C MET A 16 14.69 18.57 -10.27
N HIS A 17 14.01 19.71 -10.08
CA HIS A 17 13.44 20.08 -8.79
C HIS A 17 12.54 18.97 -8.23
N GLU A 18 12.51 18.78 -6.90
CA GLU A 18 11.83 17.68 -6.19
C GLU A 18 10.42 17.39 -6.74
N THR A 19 9.61 18.44 -6.87
CA THR A 19 8.23 18.38 -7.35
C THR A 19 8.09 17.86 -8.78
N LYS A 20 9.03 18.22 -9.67
CA LYS A 20 9.04 17.78 -11.07
C LYS A 20 9.49 16.32 -11.17
N ARG A 21 10.51 15.92 -10.40
CA ARG A 21 11.01 14.54 -10.34
C ARG A 21 9.94 13.57 -9.86
N VAL A 22 9.28 13.89 -8.74
CA VAL A 22 8.14 13.10 -8.24
C VAL A 22 7.02 13.01 -9.28
N GLY A 23 6.73 14.11 -9.98
CA GLY A 23 5.74 14.13 -11.05
C GLY A 23 6.09 13.28 -12.27
N ALA A 24 7.35 13.26 -12.67
CA ALA A 24 7.83 12.42 -13.76
C ALA A 24 7.73 10.92 -13.38
N VAL A 25 8.21 10.56 -12.18
CA VAL A 25 8.12 9.18 -11.66
C VAL A 25 6.66 8.73 -11.55
N ALA A 26 5.73 9.58 -11.11
CA ALA A 26 4.31 9.27 -11.05
C ALA A 26 3.69 8.92 -12.42
N LYS A 27 4.17 9.52 -13.51
CA LYS A 27 3.70 9.23 -14.88
C LYS A 27 4.30 7.95 -15.45
N VAL A 28 5.55 7.66 -15.09
CA VAL A 28 6.33 6.52 -15.58
C VAL A 28 5.95 5.23 -14.86
N LEU A 29 5.63 5.29 -13.56
CA LEU A 29 5.34 4.11 -12.74
C LEU A 29 4.27 3.16 -13.33
N PRO A 30 3.11 3.66 -13.79
CA PRO A 30 2.05 2.81 -14.36
C PRO A 30 2.47 2.06 -15.63
N GLN A 31 3.53 2.51 -16.32
CA GLN A 31 4.01 1.93 -17.56
C GLN A 31 5.06 0.82 -17.34
N LEU A 32 5.46 0.59 -16.09
CA LEU A 32 6.37 -0.47 -15.73
C LEU A 32 5.64 -1.81 -15.69
N THR A 33 6.23 -2.82 -16.32
CA THR A 33 5.61 -4.13 -16.50
C THR A 33 5.69 -5.00 -15.25
N SER A 34 6.59 -4.67 -14.31
CA SER A 34 6.83 -5.47 -13.10
C SER A 34 6.90 -4.60 -11.86
N VAL A 35 6.30 -5.11 -10.78
CA VAL A 35 6.39 -4.55 -9.43
C VAL A 35 7.84 -4.39 -8.98
N LYS A 36 8.70 -5.36 -9.30
CA LYS A 36 10.12 -5.33 -8.90
C LYS A 36 10.85 -4.16 -9.54
N GLU A 37 10.56 -3.90 -10.81
CA GLU A 37 11.10 -2.76 -11.55
C GLU A 37 10.58 -1.44 -10.97
N ALA A 38 9.29 -1.35 -10.64
CA ALA A 38 8.70 -0.18 -9.99
C ALA A 38 9.35 0.12 -8.62
N GLN A 39 9.53 -0.90 -7.79
CA GLN A 39 10.22 -0.75 -6.51
C GLN A 39 11.68 -0.31 -6.69
N ASN A 40 12.38 -0.83 -7.70
CA ASN A 40 13.77 -0.47 -7.97
C ASN A 40 13.89 0.98 -8.45
N LEU A 41 13.03 1.42 -9.36
CA LEU A 41 12.97 2.81 -9.84
C LEU A 41 12.75 3.78 -8.68
N VAL A 42 11.73 3.55 -7.85
CA VAL A 42 11.41 4.40 -6.70
C VAL A 42 12.56 4.43 -5.69
N LYS A 43 13.21 3.29 -5.45
CA LYS A 43 14.32 3.21 -4.51
C LYS A 43 15.58 3.95 -4.99
N ARG A 44 15.86 3.94 -6.30
CA ARG A 44 17.06 4.55 -6.87
C ARG A 44 16.88 6.04 -7.16
N VAL A 45 15.72 6.45 -7.66
CA VAL A 45 15.50 7.83 -8.14
C VAL A 45 14.98 8.76 -7.06
N LEU A 46 14.19 8.26 -6.10
CA LEU A 46 13.54 9.10 -5.09
C LEU A 46 14.15 8.91 -3.69
N SER A 47 14.37 10.04 -3.02
CA SER A 47 14.65 10.12 -1.58
C SER A 47 13.42 9.73 -0.74
N MET A 48 13.59 9.58 0.57
CA MET A 48 12.49 9.21 1.46
C MET A 48 11.35 10.24 1.48
N SER A 49 11.68 11.54 1.50
CA SER A 49 10.69 12.63 1.43
C SER A 49 9.91 12.57 0.12
N GLU A 50 10.61 12.39 -1.00
CA GLU A 50 9.99 12.31 -2.33
C GLU A 50 9.09 11.09 -2.49
N ARG A 51 9.42 9.95 -1.88
CA ARG A 51 8.56 8.77 -1.85
C ARG A 51 7.25 9.02 -1.12
N PHE A 52 7.29 9.81 -0.05
CA PHE A 52 6.10 10.23 0.67
C PHE A 52 5.25 11.19 -0.18
N SER A 53 5.88 12.17 -0.83
CA SER A 53 5.23 13.05 -1.80
C SER A 53 4.60 12.27 -2.96
N LEU A 54 5.28 11.24 -3.46
CA LEU A 54 4.76 10.32 -4.48
C LEU A 54 3.53 9.57 -3.97
N ARG A 55 3.55 9.09 -2.73
CA ARG A 55 2.41 8.39 -2.11
C ARG A 55 1.18 9.30 -1.99
N ILE A 56 1.37 10.54 -1.53
CA ILE A 56 0.27 11.52 -1.45
C ILE A 56 -0.30 11.78 -2.84
N ARG A 57 0.57 11.95 -3.84
CA ARG A 57 0.16 12.25 -5.22
C ARG A 57 -0.58 11.09 -5.89
N LEU A 58 -0.14 9.85 -5.67
CA LEU A 58 -0.75 8.66 -6.27
C LEU A 58 -1.96 8.14 -5.49
N GLY A 59 -2.11 8.52 -4.22
CA GLY A 59 -3.22 8.06 -3.39
C GLY A 59 -3.27 6.53 -3.30
N ALA A 60 -4.45 5.97 -3.54
CA ALA A 60 -4.68 4.53 -3.51
C ALA A 60 -3.88 3.74 -4.56
N LEU A 61 -3.58 4.35 -5.72
CA LEU A 61 -2.85 3.71 -6.81
C LEU A 61 -1.41 3.33 -6.43
N TYR A 62 -0.83 4.02 -5.45
CA TYR A 62 0.54 3.77 -4.98
C TYR A 62 0.76 2.30 -4.54
N PHE A 63 -0.21 1.75 -3.81
CA PHE A 63 -0.13 0.44 -3.18
C PHE A 63 -0.07 -0.72 -4.20
N PRO A 64 -1.03 -0.86 -5.14
CA PRO A 64 -0.99 -1.94 -6.12
C PRO A 64 0.20 -1.81 -7.07
N LEU A 65 0.63 -0.59 -7.44
CA LEU A 65 1.80 -0.41 -8.30
C LEU A 65 3.11 -0.89 -7.66
N LEU A 66 3.25 -0.76 -6.34
CA LEU A 66 4.42 -1.23 -5.61
C LEU A 66 4.27 -2.65 -5.05
N GLY A 67 3.19 -3.35 -5.41
CA GLY A 67 2.94 -4.73 -4.98
C GLY A 67 2.59 -4.87 -3.51
N LEU A 68 1.95 -3.85 -2.95
CA LEU A 68 1.37 -3.87 -1.60
C LEU A 68 -0.17 -3.79 -1.67
N PRO A 69 -0.84 -4.69 -2.41
CA PRO A 69 -2.26 -4.53 -2.71
C PRO A 69 -3.17 -4.76 -1.49
N THR A 70 -2.73 -5.46 -0.45
CA THR A 70 -3.55 -5.72 0.76
C THR A 70 -3.79 -4.44 1.53
N ASN A 71 -5.01 -3.92 1.46
CA ASN A 71 -5.43 -2.71 2.17
C ASN A 71 -6.95 -2.57 2.16
N HIS A 72 -7.45 -1.66 2.99
CA HIS A 72 -8.78 -1.09 2.85
C HIS A 72 -8.74 0.04 1.81
N TYR A 73 -9.63 -0.01 0.82
CA TYR A 73 -9.73 0.97 -0.25
C TYR A 73 -11.07 1.69 -0.17
N ALA A 74 -11.02 3.02 -0.17
CA ALA A 74 -12.18 3.89 -0.36
C ALA A 74 -11.89 4.77 -1.57
N LEU A 75 -12.43 4.37 -2.71
CA LEU A 75 -12.15 4.94 -4.03
C LEU A 75 -13.32 5.82 -4.48
N ASP A 76 -12.99 7.00 -4.98
CA ASP A 76 -13.96 7.86 -5.65
C ASP A 76 -13.83 7.66 -7.15
N LEU A 77 -14.77 6.90 -7.73
CA LEU A 77 -14.73 6.54 -9.15
C LEU A 77 -14.84 7.76 -10.08
N SER A 78 -15.20 8.95 -9.57
CA SER A 78 -15.13 10.19 -10.36
C SER A 78 -13.68 10.61 -10.68
N LYS A 79 -12.71 10.19 -9.85
CA LYS A 79 -11.29 10.50 -10.03
C LYS A 79 -10.61 9.46 -10.90
N GLN A 80 -9.94 9.91 -11.94
CA GLN A 80 -9.19 9.03 -12.86
C GLN A 80 -8.15 8.18 -12.13
N ILE A 81 -7.47 8.74 -11.13
CA ILE A 81 -6.41 8.02 -10.40
C ILE A 81 -6.97 6.86 -9.56
N ASP A 82 -8.15 7.03 -8.99
CA ASP A 82 -8.83 5.99 -8.22
C ASP A 82 -9.38 4.90 -9.14
N ARG A 83 -9.90 5.28 -10.33
CA ARG A 83 -10.25 4.31 -11.38
C ARG A 83 -9.03 3.50 -11.83
N GLN A 84 -7.88 4.15 -12.02
CA GLN A 84 -6.63 3.46 -12.35
C GLN A 84 -6.19 2.52 -11.22
N ALA A 85 -6.34 2.92 -9.95
CA ALA A 85 -6.04 2.05 -8.81
C ALA A 85 -6.92 0.79 -8.83
N LEU A 86 -8.21 0.97 -9.11
CA LEU A 86 -9.18 -0.11 -9.19
C LEU A 86 -8.88 -1.07 -10.34
N ILE A 87 -8.58 -0.56 -11.53
CA ILE A 87 -8.18 -1.37 -12.69
C ILE A 87 -6.91 -2.16 -12.34
N LYS A 88 -5.92 -1.52 -11.72
CA LYS A 88 -4.68 -2.20 -11.35
C LYS A 88 -4.91 -3.30 -10.32
N LEU A 89 -5.80 -3.08 -9.36
CA LEU A 89 -6.21 -4.11 -8.40
C LEU A 89 -6.93 -5.26 -9.08
N ALA A 90 -7.79 -5.00 -10.06
CA ALA A 90 -8.47 -6.04 -10.83
C ALA A 90 -7.48 -6.92 -11.60
N GLU A 91 -6.42 -6.34 -12.17
CA GLU A 91 -5.33 -7.11 -12.80
C GLU A 91 -4.63 -8.04 -11.79
N VAL A 92 -4.31 -7.53 -10.61
CA VAL A 92 -3.68 -8.31 -9.54
C VAL A 92 -4.62 -9.41 -9.06
N ALA A 93 -5.89 -9.09 -8.83
CA ALA A 93 -6.93 -10.04 -8.42
C ALA A 93 -7.05 -11.20 -9.43
N GLN A 94 -7.09 -10.87 -10.72
CA GLN A 94 -7.19 -11.87 -11.77
C GLN A 94 -5.96 -12.79 -11.81
N ALA A 95 -4.75 -12.24 -11.66
CA ALA A 95 -3.53 -13.05 -11.60
C ALA A 95 -3.53 -13.98 -10.36
N GLU A 96 -3.92 -13.46 -9.20
CA GLU A 96 -4.01 -14.22 -7.95
C GLU A 96 -5.10 -15.29 -7.98
N LYS A 97 -6.23 -15.01 -8.63
CA LYS A 97 -7.33 -15.96 -8.87
C LYS A 97 -6.87 -17.13 -9.71
N GLN A 98 -6.18 -16.87 -10.83
CA GLN A 98 -5.65 -17.93 -11.69
C GLN A 98 -4.63 -18.80 -10.96
N PHE A 99 -3.73 -18.19 -10.19
CA PHE A 99 -2.78 -18.93 -9.36
C PHE A 99 -3.47 -19.78 -8.31
N SER A 100 -4.48 -19.21 -7.64
CA SER A 100 -5.26 -19.91 -6.60
C SER A 100 -5.93 -21.16 -7.17
N LYS A 101 -6.59 -21.05 -8.32
CA LYS A 101 -7.29 -22.17 -8.97
C LYS A 101 -6.35 -23.27 -9.47
N SER A 102 -5.21 -22.91 -10.07
CA SER A 102 -4.39 -23.85 -10.84
C SER A 102 -3.16 -24.38 -10.12
N ARG A 103 -2.59 -23.62 -9.17
CA ARG A 103 -1.25 -23.89 -8.62
C ARG A 103 -1.16 -23.88 -7.10
N SER A 104 -2.15 -23.32 -6.41
CA SER A 104 -2.03 -23.13 -4.96
C SER A 104 -2.21 -24.41 -4.14
N GLY A 105 -2.97 -25.38 -4.66
CA GLY A 105 -3.41 -26.56 -3.91
C GLY A 105 -4.36 -26.24 -2.75
N ARG A 106 -4.93 -25.03 -2.71
CA ARG A 106 -5.87 -24.57 -1.68
C ARG A 106 -7.30 -24.53 -2.25
N GLY A 107 -8.28 -24.74 -1.38
CA GLY A 107 -9.70 -24.49 -1.71
C GLY A 107 -10.03 -23.00 -1.83
N ASP A 108 -11.24 -22.71 -2.30
CA ASP A 108 -11.74 -21.33 -2.36
C ASP A 108 -11.96 -20.79 -0.93
N THR A 109 -11.45 -19.59 -0.68
CA THR A 109 -11.58 -18.86 0.61
C THR A 109 -12.10 -17.43 0.41
N SER A 110 -12.62 -17.14 -0.78
CA SER A 110 -13.29 -15.89 -1.10
C SER A 110 -14.59 -15.75 -0.31
N GLN A 111 -15.01 -14.51 -0.06
CA GLN A 111 -16.22 -14.22 0.70
C GLN A 111 -17.48 -14.75 0.00
N HIS A 112 -17.47 -14.77 -1.33
CA HIS A 112 -18.64 -15.08 -2.17
C HIS A 112 -18.49 -16.38 -2.98
N GLY A 113 -17.46 -17.20 -2.71
CA GLY A 113 -17.22 -18.44 -3.45
C GLY A 113 -16.88 -18.24 -4.94
N ASN A 114 -16.29 -17.09 -5.28
CA ASN A 114 -15.98 -16.68 -6.65
C ASN A 114 -14.47 -16.61 -6.95
N TRP A 115 -13.63 -17.08 -6.00
CA TRP A 115 -12.16 -17.01 -6.00
C TRP A 115 -11.58 -15.58 -6.06
N GLU A 116 -12.39 -14.55 -5.87
CA GLU A 116 -11.91 -13.17 -5.83
C GLU A 116 -11.45 -12.79 -4.42
N ASN A 117 -10.48 -11.88 -4.37
CA ASN A 117 -9.86 -11.42 -3.12
C ASN A 117 -10.48 -10.13 -2.55
N PHE A 118 -11.59 -9.68 -3.15
CA PHE A 118 -12.39 -8.57 -2.65
C PHE A 118 -13.28 -9.03 -1.49
N ARG A 119 -13.44 -8.15 -0.51
CA ARG A 119 -14.24 -8.38 0.70
C ARG A 119 -14.92 -7.09 1.12
N ASN A 120 -16.00 -7.21 1.89
CA ASN A 120 -16.73 -6.08 2.46
C ASN A 120 -17.02 -4.98 1.42
N GLU A 121 -17.56 -5.34 0.27
CA GLU A 121 -17.67 -4.46 -0.88
C GLU A 121 -18.97 -3.63 -0.88
N TRP A 122 -18.82 -2.30 -0.99
CA TRP A 122 -19.92 -1.34 -0.99
C TRP A 122 -19.75 -0.30 -2.09
N LEU A 123 -20.78 -0.09 -2.90
CA LEU A 123 -20.87 0.99 -3.88
C LEU A 123 -22.00 1.93 -3.47
N ASP A 124 -21.67 3.19 -3.18
CA ASP A 124 -22.61 4.23 -2.73
C ASP A 124 -23.51 3.76 -1.57
N GLY A 125 -22.93 3.01 -0.63
CA GLY A 125 -23.64 2.48 0.55
C GLY A 125 -24.48 1.24 0.27
N LYS A 126 -24.42 0.65 -0.93
CA LYS A 126 -25.08 -0.62 -1.25
C LYS A 126 -24.06 -1.75 -1.41
N ALA A 127 -24.32 -2.87 -0.76
CA ALA A 127 -23.51 -4.07 -0.92
C ALA A 127 -23.45 -4.48 -2.39
N THR A 128 -22.24 -4.64 -2.94
CA THR A 128 -22.02 -4.90 -4.37
C THR A 128 -20.89 -5.90 -4.56
N ILE A 129 -21.10 -6.95 -5.34
CA ILE A 129 -20.05 -7.97 -5.54
C ILE A 129 -19.12 -7.54 -6.67
N LEU A 130 -17.83 -7.34 -6.35
CA LEU A 130 -16.79 -7.01 -7.33
C LEU A 130 -16.38 -8.25 -8.10
N THR A 131 -17.00 -8.46 -9.26
CA THR A 131 -16.71 -9.57 -10.18
C THR A 131 -15.98 -9.09 -11.43
N SER A 132 -15.43 -10.01 -12.23
CA SER A 132 -14.86 -9.67 -13.54
C SER A 132 -15.83 -8.88 -14.44
N HIS A 133 -17.14 -9.14 -14.35
CA HIS A 133 -18.18 -8.41 -15.09
C HIS A 133 -18.34 -6.96 -14.61
N PHE A 134 -18.23 -6.72 -13.29
CA PHE A 134 -18.24 -5.36 -12.73
C PHE A 134 -17.14 -4.50 -13.35
N PHE A 135 -15.94 -5.05 -13.57
CA PHE A 135 -14.83 -4.32 -14.17
C PHE A 135 -15.01 -4.04 -15.67
N GLN A 136 -15.79 -4.85 -16.38
CA GLN A 136 -16.17 -4.58 -17.78
C GLN A 136 -17.16 -3.42 -17.90
N THR A 137 -18.04 -3.28 -16.91
CA THR A 137 -19.12 -2.27 -16.85
C THR A 137 -18.84 -1.21 -15.80
N MET A 138 -17.57 -0.93 -15.52
CA MET A 138 -17.14 -0.12 -14.37
C MET A 138 -17.75 1.29 -14.43
N PRO A 139 -18.50 1.71 -13.37
CA PRO A 139 -19.07 3.06 -13.31
C PRO A 139 -18.00 4.15 -13.36
N GLN A 140 -18.35 5.29 -13.97
CA GLN A 140 -17.47 6.47 -14.03
C GLN A 140 -17.61 7.41 -12.81
N LYS A 141 -18.55 7.12 -11.92
CA LYS A 141 -18.87 7.89 -10.71
C LYS A 141 -19.36 6.94 -9.61
N GLY A 142 -19.31 7.40 -8.37
CA GLY A 142 -19.71 6.64 -7.19
C GLY A 142 -18.54 6.42 -6.23
N LYS A 143 -18.86 6.16 -4.97
CA LYS A 143 -17.89 5.83 -3.92
C LYS A 143 -17.88 4.32 -3.72
N LEU A 144 -16.73 3.71 -4.02
CA LEU A 144 -16.52 2.28 -3.87
C LEU A 144 -15.61 2.02 -2.67
N GLU A 145 -16.09 1.22 -1.72
CA GLU A 145 -15.34 0.82 -0.54
C GLU A 145 -15.21 -0.71 -0.51
N PHE A 146 -14.03 -1.22 -0.24
CA PHE A 146 -13.77 -2.66 -0.10
C PHE A 146 -12.45 -2.93 0.61
N ASP A 147 -12.31 -4.14 1.14
CA ASP A 147 -11.03 -4.68 1.60
C ASP A 147 -10.46 -5.61 0.54
N TYR A 148 -9.20 -5.38 0.15
CA TYR A 148 -8.48 -6.31 -0.70
C TYR A 148 -7.49 -7.13 0.13
N VAL A 149 -7.48 -8.45 -0.05
CA VAL A 149 -6.56 -9.34 0.67
C VAL A 149 -5.77 -10.18 -0.33
N SER A 150 -4.50 -9.82 -0.55
CA SER A 150 -3.64 -10.61 -1.44
C SER A 150 -3.37 -12.00 -0.89
N THR A 151 -3.40 -12.99 -1.80
CA THR A 151 -3.09 -14.39 -1.51
C THR A 151 -1.63 -14.74 -1.79
N SER A 152 -0.86 -13.81 -2.37
CA SER A 152 0.58 -13.93 -2.55
C SER A 152 1.28 -14.17 -1.21
N ARG A 153 2.09 -15.22 -1.13
CA ARG A 153 2.86 -15.59 0.06
C ARG A 153 4.31 -15.84 -0.33
N PRO A 154 5.26 -15.70 0.61
CA PRO A 154 6.63 -16.16 0.39
C PRO A 154 6.64 -17.62 -0.08
N THR A 155 7.59 -17.97 -0.94
CA THR A 155 7.72 -19.34 -1.44
C THR A 155 7.94 -20.32 -0.30
N ARG A 156 7.45 -21.55 -0.45
CA ARG A 156 7.63 -22.60 0.56
C ARG A 156 9.13 -22.81 0.82
N GLY A 157 9.51 -22.88 2.09
CA GLY A 157 10.91 -22.99 2.50
C GLY A 157 11.65 -21.65 2.59
N THR A 158 10.98 -20.50 2.37
CA THR A 158 11.56 -19.19 2.69
C THR A 158 11.97 -19.15 4.15
N LYS A 159 13.28 -18.96 4.40
CA LYS A 159 13.83 -18.87 5.75
C LYS A 159 13.33 -17.60 6.44
N PRO A 160 13.04 -17.65 7.76
CA PRO A 160 12.73 -16.45 8.51
C PRO A 160 13.90 -15.45 8.45
N MET A 161 13.57 -14.17 8.50
CA MET A 161 14.58 -13.12 8.64
C MET A 161 15.31 -13.28 9.99
N SER A 162 16.64 -13.08 10.02
CA SER A 162 17.38 -13.11 11.28
C SER A 162 17.00 -11.95 12.20
N ASP A 163 17.08 -12.16 13.51
CA ASP A 163 16.77 -11.15 14.52
C ASP A 163 17.53 -9.84 14.30
N ARG A 164 18.81 -9.94 13.94
CA ARG A 164 19.64 -8.77 13.62
C ARG A 164 19.08 -7.96 12.45
N ARG A 165 18.68 -8.64 11.35
CA ARG A 165 18.08 -7.97 10.19
C ARG A 165 16.71 -7.39 10.54
N TYR A 166 15.92 -8.11 11.33
CA TYR A 166 14.63 -7.61 11.81
C TYR A 166 14.78 -6.34 12.65
N GLN A 167 15.72 -6.32 13.60
CA GLN A 167 16.01 -5.13 14.40
C GLN A 167 16.48 -3.94 13.56
N GLN A 168 17.34 -4.19 12.56
CA GLN A 168 17.77 -3.17 11.60
C GLN A 168 16.59 -2.59 10.81
N LEU A 169 15.68 -3.46 10.34
CA LEU A 169 14.47 -3.04 9.64
C LEU A 169 13.56 -2.20 10.54
N VAL A 170 13.30 -2.64 11.77
CA VAL A 170 12.49 -1.88 12.74
C VAL A 170 13.11 -0.52 13.03
N ALA A 171 14.44 -0.46 13.21
CA ALA A 171 15.16 0.79 13.43
C ALA A 171 15.13 1.71 12.21
N GLN A 172 15.13 1.16 11.00
CA GLN A 172 14.97 1.92 9.76
C GLN A 172 13.55 2.48 9.63
N ILE A 173 12.52 1.65 9.80
CA ILE A 173 11.12 2.08 9.76
C ILE A 173 10.87 3.19 10.79
N ALA A 174 11.44 3.08 11.99
CA ALA A 174 11.31 4.11 13.02
C ALA A 174 11.96 5.45 12.62
N ARG A 175 13.06 5.44 11.86
CA ARG A 175 13.69 6.64 11.30
C ARG A 175 12.85 7.23 10.16
N ASP A 176 12.38 6.38 9.25
CA ASP A 176 11.58 6.79 8.10
C ASP A 176 10.23 7.38 8.55
N SER A 177 9.59 6.77 9.55
CA SER A 177 8.33 7.27 10.14
C SER A 177 8.47 8.67 10.75
N ARG A 178 9.65 9.03 11.30
CA ARG A 178 9.90 10.39 11.80
C ARG A 178 9.97 11.40 10.66
N THR A 179 10.41 10.97 9.49
CA THR A 179 10.47 11.79 8.26
C THR A 179 9.06 12.02 7.72
N GLU A 180 8.21 10.98 7.69
CA GLU A 180 6.78 11.11 7.30
C GLU A 180 5.99 12.06 8.22
N LEU A 181 6.36 12.13 9.51
CA LEU A 181 5.69 12.98 10.51
C LEU A 181 6.18 14.44 10.51
N ARG A 182 7.24 14.78 9.77
CA ARG A 182 7.55 16.17 9.45
C ARG A 182 6.55 16.66 8.41
N LEU A 183 5.32 16.93 8.87
CA LEU A 183 4.34 17.70 8.12
C LEU A 183 5.01 19.02 7.68
N PRO A 184 4.70 19.55 6.49
CA PRO A 184 5.14 20.88 6.10
C PRO A 184 4.74 21.86 7.20
N ASP A 185 5.69 22.73 7.55
CA ASP A 185 5.55 23.71 8.60
C ASP A 185 4.24 24.51 8.42
N ARG A 186 3.49 24.66 9.51
CA ARG A 186 2.18 25.33 9.54
C ARG A 186 2.26 26.80 9.13
N SER A 187 3.46 27.35 8.96
CA SER A 187 3.76 28.68 8.48
C SER A 187 3.29 28.96 7.04
N MET A 188 2.96 27.93 6.24
CA MET A 188 2.47 28.09 4.85
C MET A 188 0.95 27.88 4.65
N ALA A 189 0.18 27.62 5.72
CA ALA A 189 -1.27 27.42 5.61
C ALA A 189 -2.03 28.73 5.81
N GLY A 190 -2.05 29.56 4.76
CA GLY A 190 -3.02 30.64 4.62
C GLY A 190 -4.46 30.09 4.65
N SER A 191 -5.32 30.79 5.37
CA SER A 191 -6.77 30.57 5.53
C SER A 191 -7.20 29.39 6.43
N ARG A 192 -7.57 29.73 7.67
CA ARG A 192 -8.26 28.84 8.63
C ARG A 192 -9.67 28.50 8.11
N ARG A 193 -9.81 27.35 7.42
CA ARG A 193 -11.12 26.70 7.27
C ARG A 193 -11.53 26.08 8.62
N ARG A 194 -12.75 26.33 9.08
CA ARG A 194 -13.34 25.67 10.26
C ARG A 194 -13.30 24.15 10.03
N ARG A 195 -12.49 23.44 10.82
CA ARG A 195 -12.33 21.98 10.71
C ARG A 195 -13.64 21.28 11.05
N SER A 196 -14.04 20.34 10.20
CA SER A 196 -15.22 19.51 10.42
C SER A 196 -15.01 18.60 11.64
N VAL A 197 -16.10 18.11 12.23
CA VAL A 197 -16.07 17.09 13.29
C VAL A 197 -15.31 15.84 12.80
N GLY A 198 -15.39 15.52 11.50
CA GLY A 198 -14.62 14.43 10.87
C GLY A 198 -13.11 14.62 10.96
N ASP A 199 -12.60 15.81 10.62
CA ASP A 199 -11.17 16.15 10.66
C ASP A 199 -10.61 16.07 12.09
N ARG A 200 -11.44 16.46 13.08
CA ARG A 200 -11.12 16.33 14.50
C ARG A 200 -10.97 14.88 14.92
N TRP A 201 -11.92 14.03 14.55
CA TRP A 201 -11.85 12.59 14.86
C TRP A 201 -10.71 11.88 14.13
N GLU A 202 -10.33 12.35 12.95
CA GLU A 202 -9.20 11.82 12.21
C GLU A 202 -7.86 12.18 12.85
N LEU A 203 -7.71 13.42 13.34
CA LEU A 203 -6.57 13.82 14.16
C LEU A 203 -6.46 13.00 15.47
N VAL A 204 -7.60 12.79 16.15
CA VAL A 204 -7.63 11.96 17.37
C VAL A 204 -7.29 10.50 17.04
N ARG A 205 -7.83 9.93 15.97
CA ARG A 205 -7.49 8.57 15.51
C ARG A 205 -6.00 8.45 15.18
N ASN A 206 -5.43 9.43 14.48
CA ASN A 206 -4.00 9.46 14.16
C ASN A 206 -3.13 9.61 15.41
N ALA A 207 -3.52 10.45 16.37
CA ALA A 207 -2.83 10.60 17.64
C ALA A 207 -2.89 9.32 18.50
N VAL A 208 -4.05 8.65 18.55
CA VAL A 208 -4.21 7.37 19.26
C VAL A 208 -3.41 6.26 18.59
N ARG A 209 -3.44 6.16 17.25
CA ARG A 209 -2.60 5.25 16.48
C ARG A 209 -1.12 5.49 16.75
N PHE A 210 -0.69 6.75 16.78
CA PHE A 210 0.69 7.12 17.11
C PHE A 210 1.06 6.74 18.55
N ARG A 211 0.16 6.93 19.53
CA ARG A 211 0.40 6.56 20.93
C ARG A 211 0.50 5.04 21.09
N LYS A 212 -0.37 4.29 20.42
CA LYS A 212 -0.31 2.82 20.36
C LYS A 212 0.96 2.33 19.67
N PHE A 213 1.36 2.95 18.56
CA PHE A 213 2.59 2.63 17.84
C PHE A 213 3.85 2.93 18.65
N LYS A 214 3.91 4.09 19.33
CA LYS A 214 5.02 4.46 20.22
C LYS A 214 5.13 3.53 21.43
N LYS A 215 3.98 3.12 22.00
CA LYS A 215 3.92 2.10 23.05
C LYS A 215 4.43 0.76 22.53
N TRP A 216 3.93 0.30 21.38
CA TRP A 216 4.36 -0.94 20.74
C TRP A 216 5.87 -0.96 20.44
N ILE A 217 6.44 0.12 19.88
CA ILE A 217 7.90 0.24 19.68
C ILE A 217 8.66 0.12 21.00
N ARG A 218 8.14 0.70 22.09
CA ARG A 218 8.77 0.60 23.41
C ARG A 218 8.70 -0.83 23.92
N ASP A 219 7.56 -1.49 23.78
CA ASP A 219 7.35 -2.86 24.24
C ASP A 219 8.24 -3.84 23.44
N VAL A 220 8.37 -3.65 22.12
CA VAL A 220 9.30 -4.42 21.26
C VAL A 220 10.78 -4.21 21.65
N LYS A 221 11.15 -3.02 22.14
CA LYS A 221 12.51 -2.76 22.65
C LYS A 221 12.77 -3.35 24.04
N MET A 222 11.73 -3.55 24.85
CA MET A 222 11.82 -4.06 26.23
C MET A 222 11.72 -5.59 26.30
N VAL A 223 11.15 -6.25 25.27
CA VAL A 223 11.10 -7.71 25.17
C VAL A 223 12.38 -8.20 24.49
N GLY A 224 13.39 -8.56 25.30
CA GLY A 224 14.51 -9.39 24.85
C GLY A 224 14.03 -10.77 24.33
N PRO A 225 14.85 -11.48 23.54
CA PRO A 225 14.42 -12.55 22.61
C PRO A 225 13.87 -13.85 23.24
N GLN A 226 13.64 -13.94 24.55
CA GLN A 226 13.41 -15.22 25.24
C GLN A 226 11.95 -15.68 25.33
N ARG A 227 10.95 -14.91 24.88
CA ARG A 227 9.52 -15.27 25.09
C ARG A 227 8.67 -15.49 23.83
N LEU A 228 9.18 -15.33 22.62
CA LEU A 228 8.40 -15.58 21.40
C LEU A 228 8.51 -17.01 20.84
N CYS A 229 9.37 -17.87 21.42
CA CYS A 229 9.61 -19.24 20.95
C CYS A 229 9.28 -20.34 21.98
N ARG A 230 8.22 -20.19 22.79
CA ARG A 230 7.70 -21.35 23.54
C ARG A 230 6.62 -22.05 22.71
N ALA A 231 6.98 -23.21 22.16
CA ALA A 231 6.00 -24.16 21.62
C ALA A 231 4.99 -24.54 22.72
N PRO A 232 3.72 -24.81 22.36
CA PRO A 232 2.75 -25.31 23.34
C PRO A 232 3.23 -26.67 23.90
N PRO A 233 2.97 -26.96 25.19
CA PRO A 233 3.26 -28.28 25.73
C PRO A 233 2.43 -29.33 24.99
N LYS A 234 3.05 -30.46 24.66
CA LYS A 234 2.33 -31.65 24.20
C LYS A 234 1.54 -32.17 25.40
N GLU A 235 0.23 -32.02 25.36
CA GLU A 235 -0.66 -32.83 26.20
C GLU A 235 -0.68 -34.26 25.65
N MET A 236 -0.78 -35.21 26.59
CA MET A 236 -0.50 -36.65 26.50
C MET A 236 -1.26 -37.39 25.39
#